data_AF-A0A3D5TL35-F1
#
_entry.id   AF-A0A3D5TL35-F1
#
_cell.length_a   1.000
_cell.length_b   1.000
_cell.length_c   1.000
_cell.angle_alpha   90.00
_cell.angle_beta   90.00
_cell.angle_gamma   90.00
#
_symmetry.space_group_name_H-M   'P 1'
#
loop_
_entity.id
_entity.type
_entity.pdbx_description
1 polymer ?
#
loop_
_entity_poly.entity_id
_entity_poly.type
_entity_poly.pdbx_seq_one_letter_code
_entity_poly.pdbx_strand_id
1 'polypeptide(L)'
;MDPIKVDFSKKGGPKEIVIPPDKAALKIVLSVLCSLVTAAIAFYIMLPPLNFKAYEFYGFLAIIVASYALFSALFTNVFKRPEYMPYFKRQLIVPGVIVGVIALTVGIGYLVSCPFFRASAYSRIIDVRTDSNFADEIDKQDAESFSNIPKLDEGVAATLAPRALGKLAEKGYVSQFSVYPLYTQINYKGTPVRVVPLQYSNIIKWLTNRTEGLPGYIIIDMANEVTTLKELDSGIKYSPAEHFGRLLKRHLRMKYPTYMFGSSSFEIDDEGNPYWICARVDKTIGLFGGTDVKGIVIVNAIDGKCEYVPIETVKSDAKYQWIDRVYDSDLLVEQYNYYGRYQKGFWNSILGQEDVYVTTEDYSYIAQNDDVYMYTGVTSVTNDQSITGFIMINQRTKEAVYYSVAGAKEQSAQASAEGLDEIKAAGYTATFPLLLNIDGEPTYFMALKDVRDDGSQIIQSYALINVKQYTKIKVYGKTLAECLAKYVDQLKANGINVDIDANQVVDPADNPDAQGGSEPKVQTVNGKIADIRTQVISGETYYYIKLEGGDVYYSIAASKSTTAVILNRNDTVTIRFNAGEGAIVPASELEKAK
;
A
#
# COMPACT_ATOMS: atom_id res chain seq x y z
N MET A 1 29.21 -53.35 66.96
CA MET A 1 28.82 -52.72 65.68
C MET A 1 28.07 -53.77 64.90
N ASP A 2 26.75 -53.75 64.95
CA ASP A 2 25.93 -54.64 64.13
C ASP A 2 25.87 -54.12 62.69
N PRO A 3 25.94 -54.99 61.67
CA PRO A 3 25.85 -54.57 60.29
C PRO A 3 24.43 -54.15 59.94
N ILE A 4 24.29 -52.97 59.33
CA ILE A 4 23.05 -52.49 58.72
C ILE A 4 22.72 -53.45 57.56
N LYS A 5 21.67 -54.26 57.73
CA LYS A 5 21.06 -55.01 56.63
C LYS A 5 20.22 -54.03 55.81
N VAL A 6 20.75 -53.62 54.65
CA VAL A 6 19.98 -52.88 53.65
C VAL A 6 19.24 -53.90 52.79
N ASP A 7 17.92 -53.95 52.92
CA ASP A 7 17.03 -54.77 52.10
C ASP A 7 16.79 -54.07 50.75
N PHE A 8 17.31 -54.64 49.67
CA PHE A 8 17.15 -54.14 48.30
C PHE A 8 15.90 -54.71 47.57
N SER A 9 14.97 -55.38 48.27
CA SER A 9 13.85 -56.10 47.63
C SER A 9 12.61 -55.28 47.29
N LYS A 10 12.56 -53.96 47.56
CA LYS A 10 11.41 -53.12 47.17
C LYS A 10 11.66 -52.31 45.89
N LYS A 11 11.77 -53.00 44.76
CA LYS A 11 11.48 -52.41 43.43
C LYS A 11 10.07 -52.85 42.99
N GLY A 12 9.06 -52.11 43.45
CA GLY A 12 7.68 -52.31 43.03
C GLY A 12 6.73 -51.54 43.91
N GLY A 13 6.51 -50.26 43.61
CA GLY A 13 5.34 -49.55 44.12
C GLY A 13 4.05 -50.29 43.72
N PRO A 14 2.91 -50.05 44.41
CA PRO A 14 1.65 -50.71 44.07
C PRO A 14 1.33 -50.51 42.58
N LYS A 15 1.10 -51.61 41.85
CA LYS A 15 0.68 -51.56 40.45
C LYS A 15 -0.67 -50.83 40.40
N GLU A 16 -0.69 -49.64 39.82
CA GLU A 16 -1.92 -48.86 39.61
C GLU A 16 -2.88 -49.72 38.77
N ILE A 17 -4.03 -50.09 39.35
CA ILE A 17 -5.02 -50.94 38.68
C ILE A 17 -5.72 -50.08 37.62
N VAL A 18 -5.49 -50.40 36.35
CA VAL A 18 -6.10 -49.68 35.22
C VAL A 18 -7.42 -50.34 34.86
N ILE A 19 -8.54 -49.73 35.24
CA ILE A 19 -9.89 -50.19 34.89
C ILE A 19 -10.34 -49.44 33.62
N PRO A 20 -10.52 -50.14 32.47
CA PRO A 20 -11.03 -49.49 31.26
C PRO A 20 -12.52 -49.18 31.40
N PRO A 21 -13.00 -48.06 30.83
CA PRO A 21 -14.41 -47.73 30.84
C PRO A 21 -15.21 -48.64 29.89
N ASP A 22 -16.51 -48.79 30.13
CA ASP A 22 -17.39 -49.56 29.23
C ASP A 22 -17.28 -49.05 27.79
N LYS A 23 -17.21 -49.96 26.82
CA LYS A 23 -17.03 -49.65 25.39
C LYS A 23 -15.84 -48.70 25.13
N ALA A 24 -14.71 -48.94 25.79
CA ALA A 24 -13.48 -48.13 25.69
C ALA A 24 -13.07 -47.80 24.24
N ALA A 25 -13.09 -48.78 23.33
CA ALA A 25 -12.74 -48.57 21.92
C ALA A 25 -13.69 -47.56 21.23
N LEU A 26 -15.01 -47.70 21.46
CA LEU A 26 -16.00 -46.75 20.93
C LEU A 26 -15.76 -45.35 21.46
N LYS A 27 -15.42 -45.19 22.75
CA LYS A 27 -15.12 -43.90 23.36
C LYS A 27 -13.89 -43.24 22.74
N ILE A 28 -12.83 -44.00 22.45
CA ILE A 28 -11.66 -43.49 21.72
C ILE A 28 -12.06 -43.00 20.33
N VAL A 29 -12.83 -43.80 19.58
CA VAL A 29 -13.30 -43.42 18.24
C VAL A 29 -14.13 -42.13 18.30
N LEU A 30 -15.03 -42.01 19.26
CA LEU A 30 -15.82 -40.79 19.48
C LEU A 30 -14.93 -39.58 19.82
N SER A 31 -13.94 -39.74 20.69
CA SER A 31 -12.97 -38.68 21.00
C SER A 31 -12.23 -38.20 19.75
N VAL A 32 -11.77 -39.14 18.90
CA VAL A 32 -11.08 -38.81 17.64
C VAL A 32 -12.02 -38.09 16.67
N LEU A 33 -13.24 -38.61 16.47
CA LEU A 33 -14.22 -37.99 15.57
C LEU A 33 -14.57 -36.56 16.01
N CYS A 34 -14.86 -36.35 17.29
CA CYS A 34 -15.14 -35.00 17.81
C CYS A 34 -13.92 -34.08 17.65
N SER A 35 -12.70 -34.58 17.84
CA SER A 35 -11.47 -33.81 17.63
C SER A 35 -11.25 -33.45 16.16
N LEU A 36 -11.60 -34.34 15.23
CA LEU A 36 -11.55 -34.07 13.78
C LEU A 36 -12.58 -33.00 13.38
N VAL A 37 -13.78 -33.04 13.98
CA VAL A 37 -14.78 -31.98 13.79
C VAL A 37 -14.25 -30.64 14.34
N THR A 38 -13.64 -30.64 15.54
CA THR A 38 -12.97 -29.45 16.08
C THR A 38 -11.85 -28.97 15.17
N ALA A 39 -11.04 -29.87 14.60
CA ALA A 39 -9.98 -29.54 13.65
C ALA A 39 -10.54 -28.89 12.39
N ALA A 40 -11.61 -29.42 11.81
CA ALA A 40 -12.26 -28.84 10.62
C ALA A 40 -12.83 -27.44 10.91
N ILE A 41 -13.50 -27.26 12.05
CA ILE A 41 -14.04 -25.96 12.49
C ILE A 41 -12.89 -24.97 12.74
N ALA A 42 -11.86 -25.38 13.49
CA ALA A 42 -10.71 -24.55 13.78
C ALA A 42 -9.95 -24.15 12.51
N PHE A 43 -9.75 -25.08 11.56
CA PHE A 43 -9.14 -24.79 10.28
C PHE A 43 -9.96 -23.77 9.47
N TYR A 44 -11.28 -23.91 9.45
CA TYR A 44 -12.18 -23.02 8.72
C TYR A 44 -12.22 -21.59 9.27
N ILE A 45 -12.07 -21.44 10.59
CA ILE A 45 -12.11 -20.15 11.29
C ILE A 45 -10.73 -19.48 11.30
N MET A 46 -9.70 -20.22 11.74
CA MET A 46 -8.35 -19.67 11.94
C MET A 46 -7.56 -19.60 10.63
N LEU A 47 -7.87 -20.45 9.65
CA LEU A 47 -7.17 -20.54 8.36
C LEU A 47 -5.64 -20.66 8.52
N PRO A 48 -5.11 -21.54 9.41
CA PRO A 48 -3.69 -21.68 9.60
C PRO A 48 -3.07 -22.31 8.34
N PRO A 49 -1.88 -21.89 7.90
CA PRO A 49 -1.13 -22.61 6.90
C PRO A 49 -0.72 -23.98 7.43
N LEU A 50 -0.94 -25.02 6.62
CA LEU A 50 -0.45 -26.35 6.91
C LEU A 50 1.05 -26.43 6.55
N ASN A 51 1.86 -25.67 7.30
CA ASN A 51 3.26 -25.45 7.03
C ASN A 51 4.06 -25.44 8.34
N PHE A 52 5.09 -26.27 8.44
CA PHE A 52 5.93 -26.37 9.64
C PHE A 52 6.74 -25.11 9.94
N LYS A 53 6.88 -24.18 8.99
CA LYS A 53 7.54 -22.89 9.18
C LYS A 53 6.61 -21.80 9.71
N ALA A 54 5.31 -22.10 9.86
CA ALA A 54 4.33 -21.16 10.38
C ALA A 54 4.03 -21.43 11.86
N TYR A 55 4.00 -20.37 12.68
CA TYR A 55 3.69 -20.51 14.11
C TYR A 55 2.23 -20.92 14.35
N GLU A 56 1.32 -20.41 13.52
CA GLU A 56 -0.12 -20.67 13.57
C GLU A 56 -0.44 -22.15 13.37
N PHE A 57 0.41 -22.88 12.63
CA PHE A 57 0.28 -24.32 12.45
C PHE A 57 0.43 -25.08 13.77
N TYR A 58 1.40 -24.70 14.60
CA TYR A 58 1.60 -25.33 15.91
C TYR A 58 0.48 -24.98 16.88
N GLY A 59 -0.04 -23.75 16.82
CA GLY A 59 -1.25 -23.36 17.56
C GLY A 59 -2.46 -24.21 17.16
N PHE A 60 -2.64 -24.47 15.87
CA PHE A 60 -3.68 -25.36 15.36
C PHE A 60 -3.50 -26.81 15.84
N LEU A 61 -2.29 -27.35 15.80
CA LEU A 61 -2.00 -28.68 16.34
C LEU A 61 -2.27 -28.76 17.85
N ALA A 62 -1.92 -27.72 18.61
CA ALA A 62 -2.19 -27.65 20.04
C ALA A 62 -3.70 -27.69 20.33
N ILE A 63 -4.53 -27.00 19.54
CA ILE A 63 -6.00 -27.06 19.65
C ILE A 63 -6.52 -28.47 19.38
N ILE A 64 -6.00 -29.16 18.36
CA ILE A 64 -6.38 -30.55 18.05
C ILE A 64 -6.08 -31.45 19.25
N VAL A 65 -4.85 -31.37 19.78
CA VAL A 65 -4.43 -32.20 20.91
C VAL A 65 -5.23 -31.89 22.17
N ALA A 66 -5.48 -30.61 22.46
CA ALA A 66 -6.30 -30.18 23.58
C ALA A 66 -7.76 -30.66 23.44
N SER A 67 -8.33 -30.60 22.23
CA SER A 67 -9.68 -31.10 21.96
C SER A 67 -9.78 -32.61 22.19
N TYR A 68 -8.77 -33.38 21.77
CA TYR A 68 -8.72 -34.82 22.02
C TYR A 68 -8.64 -35.14 23.51
N ALA A 69 -7.82 -34.42 24.27
CA ALA A 69 -7.73 -34.58 25.71
C ALA A 69 -9.08 -34.26 26.39
N LEU A 70 -9.75 -33.18 25.98
CA LEU A 70 -11.07 -32.78 26.46
C LEU A 70 -12.13 -33.86 26.18
N PHE A 71 -12.30 -34.29 24.93
CA PHE A 71 -13.31 -35.29 24.59
C PHE A 71 -13.00 -36.66 25.21
N SER A 72 -11.72 -37.03 25.33
CA SER A 72 -11.30 -38.24 26.07
C SER A 72 -11.72 -38.18 27.54
N ALA A 73 -11.59 -37.02 28.19
CA ALA A 73 -12.04 -36.84 29.57
C ALA A 73 -13.57 -36.95 29.69
N LEU A 74 -14.29 -36.31 28.77
CA LEU A 74 -15.77 -36.31 28.72
C LEU A 74 -16.34 -37.70 28.46
N PHE A 75 -15.91 -38.40 27.41
CA PHE A 75 -16.45 -39.72 27.06
C PHE A 75 -16.03 -40.82 28.06
N THR A 76 -14.86 -40.69 28.66
CA THR A 76 -14.44 -41.55 29.78
C THR A 76 -15.24 -41.24 31.04
N ASN A 77 -15.89 -40.08 31.16
CA ASN A 77 -16.58 -39.61 32.36
C ASN A 77 -15.67 -39.58 33.60
N VAL A 78 -14.39 -39.25 33.42
CA VAL A 78 -13.37 -39.35 34.47
C VAL A 78 -13.69 -38.49 35.71
N PHE A 79 -14.39 -37.36 35.53
CA PHE A 79 -14.82 -36.48 36.62
C PHE A 79 -15.95 -37.08 37.48
N LYS A 80 -16.79 -37.94 36.90
CA LYS A 80 -17.90 -38.62 37.62
C LYS A 80 -17.49 -40.00 38.13
N ARG A 81 -16.52 -40.65 37.48
CA ARG A 81 -15.98 -41.96 37.84
C ARG A 81 -14.45 -41.88 37.99
N PRO A 82 -13.95 -41.48 39.16
CA PRO A 82 -12.51 -41.32 39.41
C PRO A 82 -11.71 -42.62 39.23
N GLU A 83 -12.35 -43.79 39.33
CA GLU A 83 -11.77 -45.11 39.04
C GLU A 83 -11.19 -45.25 37.63
N TYR A 84 -11.64 -44.45 36.66
CA TYR A 84 -11.09 -44.41 35.29
C TYR A 84 -9.91 -43.46 35.13
N MET A 85 -9.50 -42.74 36.18
CA MET A 85 -8.38 -41.80 36.12
C MET A 85 -7.06 -42.45 35.68
N PRO A 86 -6.67 -43.65 36.16
CA PRO A 86 -5.46 -44.32 35.68
C PRO A 86 -5.52 -44.65 34.18
N TYR A 87 -6.69 -45.06 33.69
CA TYR A 87 -6.93 -45.33 32.27
C TYR A 87 -6.81 -44.05 31.43
N PHE A 88 -7.47 -42.97 31.86
CA PHE A 88 -7.41 -41.67 31.19
C PHE A 88 -5.98 -41.12 31.14
N LYS A 89 -5.23 -41.17 32.24
CA LYS A 89 -3.80 -40.78 32.27
C LYS A 89 -2.99 -41.58 31.26
N ARG A 90 -3.20 -42.89 31.15
CA ARG A 90 -2.53 -43.75 30.16
C ARG A 90 -2.89 -43.36 28.72
N GLN A 91 -4.15 -43.03 28.46
CA GLN A 91 -4.60 -42.54 27.14
C GLN A 91 -3.98 -41.19 26.77
N LEU A 92 -3.73 -40.32 27.75
CA LEU A 92 -3.09 -39.01 27.54
C LEU A 92 -1.58 -39.06 27.33
N ILE A 93 -0.92 -40.21 27.52
CA ILE A 93 0.53 -40.33 27.28
C ILE A 93 0.87 -39.94 25.84
N VAL A 94 0.14 -40.47 24.85
CA VAL A 94 0.41 -40.19 23.42
C VAL A 94 0.21 -38.69 23.09
N PRO A 95 -0.94 -38.06 23.43
CA PRO A 95 -1.10 -36.60 23.39
C PRO A 95 0.02 -35.82 24.08
N GLY A 96 0.42 -36.24 25.28
CA GLY A 96 1.50 -35.58 26.04
C GLY A 96 2.84 -35.65 25.33
N VAL A 97 3.17 -36.80 24.71
CA VAL A 97 4.37 -36.95 23.87
C VAL A 97 4.29 -36.03 22.65
N ILE A 98 3.13 -35.94 22.00
CA ILE A 98 2.94 -35.03 20.84
C ILE A 98 3.15 -33.57 21.25
N VAL A 99 2.59 -33.13 22.38
CA VAL A 99 2.83 -31.77 22.92
C VAL A 99 4.32 -31.56 23.20
N GLY A 100 4.99 -32.54 23.81
CA GLY A 100 6.43 -32.49 24.05
C GLY A 100 7.24 -32.34 22.76
N VAL A 101 6.89 -33.08 21.71
CA VAL A 101 7.53 -32.99 20.39
C VAL A 101 7.26 -31.64 19.73
N ILE A 102 6.03 -31.12 19.80
CA ILE A 102 5.68 -29.78 19.29
C ILE A 102 6.50 -28.71 20.01
N ALA A 103 6.52 -28.73 21.34
CA ALA A 103 7.27 -27.76 22.14
C ALA A 103 8.78 -27.82 21.84
N LEU A 104 9.33 -29.04 21.71
CA LEU A 104 10.72 -29.24 21.33
C LEU A 104 11.01 -28.71 19.92
N THR A 105 10.13 -28.97 18.96
CA THR A 105 10.27 -28.52 17.57
C THR A 105 10.24 -27.00 17.48
N VAL A 106 9.29 -26.35 18.16
CA VAL A 106 9.19 -24.89 18.22
C VAL A 106 10.40 -24.31 18.94
N GLY A 107 10.84 -24.90 20.06
CA GLY A 107 12.01 -24.45 20.81
C GLY A 107 13.30 -24.53 20.00
N ILE A 108 13.58 -25.67 19.36
CA ILE A 108 14.73 -25.83 18.46
C ILE A 108 14.59 -24.88 17.27
N GLY A 109 13.40 -24.81 16.66
CA GLY A 109 13.09 -23.91 15.55
C GLY A 109 13.41 -22.46 15.85
N TYR A 110 13.03 -21.97 17.03
CA TYR A 110 13.34 -20.61 17.50
C TYR A 110 14.85 -20.41 17.65
N LEU A 111 15.54 -21.34 18.31
CA LEU A 111 17.00 -21.26 18.52
C LEU A 111 17.77 -21.22 17.20
N VAL A 112 17.46 -22.12 16.24
CA VAL A 112 18.19 -22.18 14.96
C VAL A 112 17.86 -21.03 14.02
N SER A 113 16.76 -20.31 14.28
CA SER A 113 16.34 -19.11 13.54
C SER A 113 16.82 -17.82 14.21
N CYS A 114 17.39 -17.86 15.41
CA CYS A 114 17.71 -16.66 16.17
C CYS A 114 18.86 -15.85 15.51
N PRO A 115 18.73 -14.51 15.40
CA PRO A 115 19.81 -13.64 14.90
C PRO A 115 21.12 -13.80 15.67
N PHE A 116 21.09 -14.19 16.95
CA PHE A 116 22.29 -14.50 17.74
C PHE A 116 23.24 -15.47 17.02
N PHE A 117 22.70 -16.55 16.44
CA PHE A 117 23.49 -17.54 15.70
C PHE A 117 23.53 -17.29 14.20
N ARG A 118 22.63 -16.46 13.67
CA ARG A 118 22.35 -16.33 12.24
C ARG A 118 22.47 -14.91 11.67
N ALA A 119 23.04 -13.95 12.41
CA ALA A 119 23.20 -12.56 11.97
C ALA A 119 23.71 -12.42 10.53
N SER A 120 24.74 -13.18 10.14
CA SER A 120 25.28 -13.17 8.77
C SER A 120 24.29 -13.70 7.70
N ALA A 121 23.38 -14.59 8.05
CA ALA A 121 22.34 -15.03 7.12
C ALA A 121 21.26 -13.94 6.97
N TYR A 122 20.88 -13.31 8.08
CA TYR A 122 19.93 -12.20 8.09
C TYR A 122 20.43 -10.99 7.29
N SER A 123 21.72 -10.67 7.42
CA SER A 123 22.33 -9.55 6.70
C SER A 123 22.43 -9.75 5.17
N ARG A 124 22.08 -10.94 4.66
CA ARG A 124 22.18 -11.31 3.23
C ARG A 124 20.82 -11.60 2.58
N ILE A 125 19.71 -11.33 3.28
CA ILE A 125 18.36 -11.54 2.71
C ILE A 125 18.08 -10.56 1.56
N ILE A 126 18.64 -9.36 1.67
CA ILE A 126 18.61 -8.31 0.66
C ILE A 126 20.04 -7.96 0.28
N ASP A 127 20.24 -7.70 -1.00
CA ASP A 127 21.50 -7.21 -1.55
C ASP A 127 21.34 -5.74 -1.88
N VAL A 128 22.25 -4.90 -1.40
CA VAL A 128 22.13 -3.45 -1.47
C VAL A 128 23.31 -2.90 -2.24
N ARG A 129 23.03 -2.23 -3.36
CA ARG A 129 24.03 -1.50 -4.13
C ARG A 129 24.39 -0.21 -3.40
N THR A 130 25.68 0.04 -3.17
CA THR A 130 26.17 1.20 -2.40
C THR A 130 27.10 2.11 -3.20
N ASP A 131 27.53 1.68 -4.38
CA ASP A 131 28.35 2.42 -5.34
C ASP A 131 27.49 3.29 -6.26
N SER A 132 26.55 4.04 -5.68
CA SER A 132 25.55 4.81 -6.42
C SER A 132 25.61 6.30 -6.11
N ASN A 133 25.39 7.13 -7.12
CA ASN A 133 25.40 8.58 -6.99
C ASN A 133 24.01 9.16 -7.23
N PHE A 134 23.48 9.86 -6.22
CA PHE A 134 22.18 10.52 -6.30
C PHE A 134 22.03 11.43 -7.51
N ALA A 135 23.01 12.31 -7.74
CA ALA A 135 22.91 13.35 -8.76
C ALA A 135 22.94 12.78 -10.19
N ASP A 136 23.51 11.58 -10.36
CA ASP A 136 23.70 10.92 -11.64
C ASP A 136 22.59 9.92 -11.96
N GLU A 137 22.05 9.23 -10.95
CA GLU A 137 21.12 8.11 -11.13
C GLU A 137 19.66 8.43 -10.79
N ILE A 138 19.38 9.47 -10.00
CA ILE A 138 18.00 9.93 -9.78
C ILE A 138 17.66 11.00 -10.80
N ASP A 139 16.54 10.82 -11.50
CA ASP A 139 16.09 11.75 -12.52
C ASP A 139 15.96 13.17 -11.95
N LYS A 140 16.66 14.10 -12.61
CA LYS A 140 16.56 15.53 -12.31
C LYS A 140 15.15 15.99 -12.57
N GLN A 141 14.62 16.80 -11.67
CA GLN A 141 13.33 17.43 -11.89
C GLN A 141 13.45 18.51 -12.96
N ASP A 142 12.56 18.46 -13.94
CA ASP A 142 12.25 19.58 -14.82
C ASP A 142 10.86 20.15 -14.48
N ALA A 143 10.37 21.10 -15.27
CA ALA A 143 9.08 21.72 -15.00
C ALA A 143 7.91 20.73 -15.12
N GLU A 144 7.97 19.79 -16.06
CA GLU A 144 6.91 18.81 -16.32
C GLU A 144 6.88 17.73 -15.23
N SER A 145 8.04 17.17 -14.88
CA SER A 145 8.14 16.19 -13.82
C SER A 145 7.75 16.79 -12.47
N PHE A 146 8.12 18.05 -12.23
CA PHE A 146 7.77 18.75 -10.99
C PHE A 146 6.26 19.00 -10.86
N SER A 147 5.58 19.35 -11.96
CA SER A 147 4.12 19.45 -12.00
C SER A 147 3.40 18.14 -11.65
N ASN A 148 4.03 17.01 -11.96
CA ASN A 148 3.47 15.66 -11.79
C ASN A 148 3.97 14.94 -10.53
N ILE A 149 4.63 15.64 -9.60
CA ILE A 149 5.07 15.04 -8.33
C ILE A 149 3.87 14.51 -7.55
N PRO A 150 3.93 13.28 -7.00
CA PRO A 150 2.95 12.78 -6.04
C PRO A 150 2.83 13.67 -4.80
N LYS A 151 1.64 14.20 -4.54
CA LYS A 151 1.35 15.15 -3.43
C LYS A 151 0.51 14.52 -2.33
N LEU A 152 -0.13 13.39 -2.63
CA LEU A 152 -1.10 12.77 -1.74
C LEU A 152 -0.47 11.73 -0.84
N ASP A 153 -0.72 11.83 0.47
CA ASP A 153 -0.52 10.72 1.39
C ASP A 153 -1.84 9.98 1.67
N GLU A 154 -1.78 8.90 2.45
CA GLU A 154 -2.96 8.03 2.69
C GLU A 154 -4.14 8.79 3.29
N GLY A 155 -3.88 9.73 4.20
CA GLY A 155 -4.91 10.52 4.84
C GLY A 155 -5.66 11.44 3.87
N VAL A 156 -4.95 12.08 2.94
CA VAL A 156 -5.59 12.90 1.90
C VAL A 156 -6.38 12.02 0.92
N ALA A 157 -5.82 10.89 0.49
CA ALA A 157 -6.54 9.95 -0.38
C ALA A 157 -7.82 9.41 0.29
N ALA A 158 -7.79 9.17 1.61
CA ALA A 158 -8.96 8.76 2.38
C ALA A 158 -10.05 9.84 2.48
N THR A 159 -9.68 11.11 2.35
CA THR A 159 -10.60 12.24 2.28
C THR A 159 -11.24 12.37 0.88
N LEU A 160 -10.48 12.06 -0.17
CA LEU A 160 -10.93 12.17 -1.56
C LEU A 160 -11.80 10.99 -1.99
N ALA A 161 -11.44 9.75 -1.62
CA ALA A 161 -12.11 8.53 -2.08
C ALA A 161 -13.64 8.53 -1.87
N PRO A 162 -14.18 8.93 -0.71
CA PRO A 162 -15.63 8.95 -0.50
C PRO A 162 -16.38 9.90 -1.45
N ARG A 163 -15.72 10.94 -1.99
CA ARG A 163 -16.33 11.89 -2.93
C ARG A 163 -16.67 11.22 -4.27
N ALA A 164 -15.85 10.26 -4.72
CA ALA A 164 -16.14 9.48 -5.93
C ALA A 164 -17.38 8.58 -5.79
N LEU A 165 -17.79 8.24 -4.57
CA LEU A 165 -19.01 7.46 -4.33
C LEU A 165 -20.30 8.23 -4.66
N GLY A 166 -20.24 9.57 -4.81
CA GLY A 166 -21.38 10.37 -5.26
C GLY A 166 -21.99 9.86 -6.57
N LYS A 167 -21.14 9.39 -7.51
CA LYS A 167 -21.60 8.78 -8.78
C LYS A 167 -22.42 7.50 -8.58
N LEU A 168 -22.16 6.73 -7.52
CA LEU A 168 -22.99 5.55 -7.17
C LEU A 168 -24.37 5.97 -6.64
N ALA A 169 -24.47 7.13 -5.98
CA ALA A 169 -25.72 7.63 -5.46
C ALA A 169 -26.74 7.92 -6.57
N GLU A 170 -26.27 8.42 -7.72
CA GLU A 170 -27.08 8.68 -8.92
C GLU A 170 -27.77 7.42 -9.47
N LYS A 171 -27.21 6.24 -9.21
CA LYS A 171 -27.73 4.93 -9.66
C LYS A 171 -28.55 4.19 -8.60
N GLY A 172 -28.89 4.85 -7.49
CA GLY A 172 -29.68 4.26 -6.41
C GLY A 172 -28.90 3.29 -5.51
N TYR A 173 -27.57 3.20 -5.65
CA TYR A 173 -26.70 2.43 -4.74
C TYR A 173 -26.34 3.18 -3.46
N VAL A 174 -27.13 4.20 -3.10
CA VAL A 174 -26.95 4.99 -1.88
C VAL A 174 -26.82 4.05 -0.67
N SER A 175 -25.73 4.24 0.08
CA SER A 175 -25.43 3.53 1.32
C SER A 175 -25.35 2.00 1.20
N GLN A 176 -25.11 1.45 0.00
CA GLN A 176 -24.86 0.02 -0.19
C GLN A 176 -23.37 -0.32 -0.01
N PHE A 177 -22.51 0.60 -0.47
CA PHE A 177 -21.06 0.44 -0.51
C PHE A 177 -20.36 1.60 0.19
N SER A 178 -19.17 1.33 0.70
CA SER A 178 -18.23 2.32 1.23
C SER A 178 -16.83 2.01 0.73
N VAL A 179 -15.88 2.91 1.00
CA VAL A 179 -14.47 2.70 0.68
C VAL A 179 -13.89 1.61 1.59
N TYR A 180 -13.18 0.63 1.03
CA TYR A 180 -12.34 -0.27 1.82
C TYR A 180 -10.99 0.44 2.07
N PRO A 181 -10.52 0.55 3.31
CA PRO A 181 -9.34 1.35 3.65
C PRO A 181 -8.04 0.61 3.23
N LEU A 182 -7.80 0.57 1.93
CA LEU A 182 -6.59 0.03 1.30
C LEU A 182 -6.25 0.89 0.09
N TYR A 183 -5.26 1.75 0.24
CA TYR A 183 -4.88 2.76 -0.74
C TYR A 183 -3.58 2.35 -1.45
N THR A 184 -3.70 1.37 -2.35
CA THR A 184 -2.53 0.79 -3.01
C THR A 184 -2.03 1.75 -4.09
N GLN A 185 -0.81 2.27 -3.94
CA GLN A 185 -0.16 3.07 -5.00
C GLN A 185 0.47 2.16 -6.05
N ILE A 186 0.13 2.40 -7.31
CA ILE A 186 0.62 1.68 -8.49
C ILE A 186 1.03 2.69 -9.56
N ASN A 187 1.79 2.24 -10.56
CA ASN A 187 1.99 2.96 -11.80
C ASN A 187 0.97 2.48 -12.83
N TYR A 188 0.02 3.33 -13.18
CA TYR A 188 -1.00 2.99 -14.18
C TYR A 188 -0.78 3.86 -15.41
N LYS A 189 -0.24 3.25 -16.48
CA LYS A 189 0.04 3.91 -17.78
C LYS A 189 0.99 5.10 -17.67
N GLY A 190 2.02 4.97 -16.84
CA GLY A 190 3.00 6.03 -16.59
C GLY A 190 2.54 7.09 -15.59
N THR A 191 1.33 6.99 -15.04
CA THR A 191 0.81 7.89 -14.02
C THR A 191 0.79 7.21 -12.65
N PRO A 192 1.41 7.81 -11.61
CA PRO A 192 1.26 7.31 -10.25
C PRO A 192 -0.17 7.52 -9.78
N VAL A 193 -0.88 6.42 -9.51
CA VAL A 193 -2.25 6.44 -9.01
C VAL A 193 -2.39 5.60 -7.77
N ARG A 194 -3.42 5.86 -6.97
CA ARG A 194 -3.90 4.95 -5.94
C ARG A 194 -5.18 4.28 -6.36
N VAL A 195 -5.17 2.96 -6.30
CA VAL A 195 -6.35 2.14 -6.51
C VAL A 195 -6.93 1.72 -5.16
N VAL A 196 -8.23 1.93 -5.02
CA VAL A 196 -8.94 1.74 -3.76
C VAL A 196 -10.17 0.85 -4.00
N PRO A 197 -10.21 -0.37 -3.43
CA PRO A 197 -11.35 -1.24 -3.57
C PRO A 197 -12.53 -0.73 -2.74
N LEU A 198 -13.73 -1.16 -3.12
CA LEU A 198 -14.95 -0.91 -2.34
C LEU A 198 -15.16 -2.01 -1.30
N GLN A 199 -16.06 -1.74 -0.36
CA GLN A 199 -16.62 -2.73 0.55
C GLN A 199 -18.12 -2.53 0.72
N TYR A 200 -18.79 -3.54 1.25
CA TYR A 200 -20.19 -3.42 1.65
C TYR A 200 -20.30 -2.60 2.93
N SER A 201 -21.28 -1.71 3.02
CA SER A 201 -21.43 -0.85 4.21
C SER A 201 -21.74 -1.64 5.49
N ASN A 202 -22.34 -2.83 5.38
CA ASN A 202 -22.52 -3.78 6.47
C ASN A 202 -22.90 -5.18 5.95
N ILE A 203 -23.05 -6.15 6.87
CA ILE A 203 -23.39 -7.54 6.55
C ILE A 203 -24.74 -7.70 5.81
N ILE A 204 -25.74 -6.86 6.09
CA ILE A 204 -27.04 -6.91 5.40
C ILE A 204 -26.84 -6.48 3.94
N LYS A 205 -26.07 -5.41 3.72
CA LYS A 205 -25.71 -4.94 2.37
C LYS A 205 -24.89 -5.96 1.60
N TRP A 206 -23.99 -6.68 2.28
CA TRP A 206 -23.32 -7.83 1.70
C TRP A 206 -24.31 -8.92 1.28
N LEU A 207 -25.24 -9.34 2.15
CA LEU A 207 -26.22 -10.37 1.82
C LEU A 207 -27.08 -10.02 0.59
N THR A 208 -27.50 -8.76 0.45
CA THR A 208 -28.36 -8.32 -0.66
C THR A 208 -27.59 -8.12 -1.97
N ASN A 209 -26.30 -7.77 -1.91
CA ASN A 209 -25.52 -7.39 -3.10
C ASN A 209 -24.45 -8.42 -3.51
N ARG A 210 -24.17 -9.45 -2.70
CA ARG A 210 -23.12 -10.46 -2.98
C ARG A 210 -23.27 -11.18 -4.32
N THR A 211 -24.47 -11.29 -4.88
CA THR A 211 -24.66 -11.95 -6.19
C THR A 211 -23.98 -11.17 -7.31
N GLU A 212 -24.16 -9.84 -7.30
CA GLU A 212 -23.55 -8.93 -8.26
C GLU A 212 -22.10 -8.58 -7.90
N GLY A 213 -21.79 -8.50 -6.61
CA GLY A 213 -20.45 -8.15 -6.13
C GLY A 213 -20.32 -6.65 -5.84
N LEU A 214 -19.09 -6.19 -5.70
CA LEU A 214 -18.77 -4.77 -5.58
C LEU A 214 -18.72 -4.15 -6.99
N PRO A 215 -19.39 -3.03 -7.26
CA PRO A 215 -19.65 -2.54 -8.62
C PRO A 215 -18.41 -1.97 -9.34
N GLY A 216 -17.30 -1.81 -8.63
CA GLY A 216 -16.11 -1.14 -9.16
C GLY A 216 -15.07 -0.87 -8.08
N TYR A 217 -14.17 0.05 -8.41
CA TYR A 217 -13.11 0.54 -7.53
C TYR A 217 -12.82 2.02 -7.85
N ILE A 218 -12.08 2.69 -6.98
CA ILE A 218 -11.72 4.10 -7.13
C ILE A 218 -10.27 4.20 -7.59
N ILE A 219 -9.99 5.12 -8.51
CA ILE A 219 -8.65 5.53 -8.93
C ILE A 219 -8.48 6.98 -8.49
N ILE A 220 -7.37 7.26 -7.80
CA ILE A 220 -6.99 8.61 -7.36
C ILE A 220 -5.64 8.93 -7.97
N ASP A 221 -5.58 9.95 -8.80
CA ASP A 221 -4.33 10.47 -9.34
C ASP A 221 -3.53 11.19 -8.23
N MET A 222 -2.25 10.83 -8.11
CA MET A 222 -1.40 11.28 -7.01
C MET A 222 -0.90 12.72 -7.17
N ALA A 223 -0.94 13.29 -8.37
CA ALA A 223 -0.43 14.62 -8.69
C ALA A 223 -1.53 15.69 -8.77
N ASN A 224 -2.69 15.34 -9.32
CA ASN A 224 -3.78 16.30 -9.59
C ASN A 224 -5.04 16.09 -8.73
N GLU A 225 -5.03 15.09 -7.83
CA GLU A 225 -6.13 14.75 -6.91
C GLU A 225 -7.42 14.23 -7.57
N VAL A 226 -7.39 14.00 -8.88
CA VAL A 226 -8.57 13.57 -9.64
C VAL A 226 -8.96 12.18 -9.19
N THR A 227 -10.18 12.10 -8.68
CA THR A 227 -10.71 10.89 -8.02
C THR A 227 -11.88 10.36 -8.82
N THR A 228 -11.69 9.22 -9.45
CA THR A 228 -12.65 8.62 -10.39
C THR A 228 -13.09 7.25 -9.90
N LEU A 229 -14.40 7.02 -9.87
CA LEU A 229 -14.96 5.68 -9.74
C LEU A 229 -14.92 4.97 -11.09
N LYS A 230 -14.19 3.86 -11.17
CA LYS A 230 -14.22 2.95 -12.32
C LYS A 230 -15.26 1.86 -12.05
N GLU A 231 -16.32 1.88 -12.84
CA GLU A 231 -17.35 0.84 -12.82
C GLU A 231 -16.92 -0.37 -13.64
N LEU A 232 -17.40 -1.54 -13.24
CA LEU A 232 -17.15 -2.82 -13.89
C LEU A 232 -18.46 -3.41 -14.42
N ASP A 233 -18.39 -4.04 -15.59
CA ASP A 233 -19.52 -4.79 -16.16
C ASP A 233 -19.90 -5.99 -15.28
N SER A 234 -18.92 -6.55 -14.57
CA SER A 234 -19.12 -7.62 -13.60
C SER A 234 -18.42 -7.25 -12.30
N GLY A 235 -19.16 -7.23 -11.20
CA GLY A 235 -18.65 -6.79 -9.91
C GLY A 235 -17.59 -7.72 -9.33
N ILE A 236 -16.75 -7.16 -8.45
CA ILE A 236 -15.73 -7.89 -7.68
C ILE A 236 -16.44 -8.80 -6.67
N LYS A 237 -16.20 -10.11 -6.73
CA LYS A 237 -16.84 -11.14 -5.87
C LYS A 237 -15.85 -11.84 -4.95
N TYR A 238 -14.55 -11.62 -5.12
CA TYR A 238 -13.50 -12.15 -4.25
C TYR A 238 -12.72 -10.97 -3.70
N SER A 239 -12.80 -10.75 -2.40
CA SER A 239 -12.16 -9.61 -1.75
C SER A 239 -11.98 -9.83 -0.24
N PRO A 240 -11.16 -9.02 0.44
CA PRO A 240 -11.09 -9.01 1.90
C PRO A 240 -12.42 -8.61 2.59
N ALA A 241 -13.31 -7.89 1.89
CA ALA A 241 -14.63 -7.47 2.37
C ALA A 241 -15.73 -8.53 2.18
N GLU A 242 -15.41 -9.65 1.52
CA GLU A 242 -16.33 -10.77 1.31
C GLU A 242 -16.37 -11.74 2.49
N HIS A 243 -17.35 -12.66 2.48
CA HIS A 243 -17.52 -13.66 3.55
C HIS A 243 -17.46 -15.09 3.02
N PHE A 244 -17.26 -16.05 3.93
CA PHE A 244 -17.22 -17.48 3.64
C PHE A 244 -16.26 -17.81 2.47
N GLY A 245 -16.66 -18.61 1.48
CA GLY A 245 -15.79 -19.06 0.39
C GLY A 245 -15.23 -17.94 -0.50
N ARG A 246 -15.86 -16.76 -0.50
CA ARG A 246 -15.44 -15.60 -1.30
C ARG A 246 -14.50 -14.64 -0.56
N LEU A 247 -14.39 -14.78 0.76
CA LEU A 247 -13.39 -14.07 1.55
C LEU A 247 -12.00 -14.43 1.03
N LEU A 248 -11.24 -13.45 0.54
CA LEU A 248 -9.97 -13.65 -0.17
C LEU A 248 -9.02 -14.60 0.57
N LYS A 249 -8.75 -14.34 1.85
CA LYS A 249 -7.88 -15.21 2.68
C LYS A 249 -8.35 -16.66 2.78
N ARG A 250 -9.68 -16.89 2.79
CA ARG A 250 -10.25 -18.25 2.85
C ARG A 250 -10.16 -18.92 1.50
N HIS A 251 -10.49 -18.20 0.43
CA HIS A 251 -10.38 -18.69 -0.94
C HIS A 251 -8.95 -19.17 -1.23
N LEU A 252 -7.96 -18.34 -0.90
CA LEU A 252 -6.54 -18.68 -0.98
C LEU A 252 -6.17 -19.88 -0.13
N ARG A 253 -6.58 -19.91 1.15
CA ARG A 253 -6.27 -21.03 2.06
C ARG A 253 -6.83 -22.36 1.57
N MET A 254 -8.04 -22.39 1.01
CA MET A 254 -8.66 -23.62 0.52
C MET A 254 -8.00 -24.13 -0.77
N LYS A 255 -7.51 -23.22 -1.63
CA LYS A 255 -6.81 -23.58 -2.87
C LYS A 255 -5.33 -23.92 -2.63
N TYR A 256 -4.69 -23.25 -1.68
CA TYR A 256 -3.28 -23.42 -1.33
C TYR A 256 -3.09 -23.66 0.18
N PRO A 257 -3.44 -24.84 0.70
CA PRO A 257 -3.46 -25.10 2.15
C PRO A 257 -2.10 -24.94 2.85
N THR A 258 -1.01 -25.21 2.14
CA THR A 258 0.36 -25.24 2.69
C THR A 258 1.12 -23.92 2.50
N TYR A 259 0.58 -22.97 1.74
CA TYR A 259 1.27 -21.70 1.46
C TYR A 259 1.13 -20.74 2.64
N MET A 260 2.21 -20.05 2.97
CA MET A 260 2.15 -18.89 3.84
C MET A 260 1.95 -17.67 2.95
N PHE A 261 0.97 -16.84 3.29
CA PHE A 261 0.67 -15.62 2.56
C PHE A 261 1.04 -14.42 3.43
N GLY A 262 1.69 -13.43 2.82
CA GLY A 262 1.88 -12.11 3.41
C GLY A 262 0.68 -11.20 3.17
N SER A 263 0.90 -9.89 3.20
CA SER A 263 -0.08 -8.90 2.77
C SER A 263 -0.49 -9.11 1.31
N SER A 264 -1.72 -8.72 0.97
CA SER A 264 -2.22 -8.68 -0.41
C SER A 264 -2.41 -7.24 -0.84
N SER A 265 -1.94 -6.89 -2.04
CA SER A 265 -2.24 -5.61 -2.69
C SER A 265 -3.44 -5.75 -3.62
N PHE A 266 -4.21 -4.67 -3.76
CA PHE A 266 -5.22 -4.53 -4.80
C PHE A 266 -4.60 -3.77 -5.96
N GLU A 267 -4.57 -4.37 -7.15
CA GLU A 267 -3.92 -3.78 -8.33
C GLU A 267 -4.83 -3.94 -9.55
N ILE A 268 -4.59 -3.15 -10.59
CA ILE A 268 -5.31 -3.22 -11.86
C ILE A 268 -4.30 -3.40 -12.99
N ASP A 269 -4.64 -4.20 -13.98
CA ASP A 269 -3.85 -4.27 -15.21
C ASP A 269 -4.06 -3.03 -16.09
N ASP A 270 -3.34 -2.94 -17.20
CA ASP A 270 -3.43 -1.81 -18.15
C ASP A 270 -4.83 -1.68 -18.79
N GLU A 271 -5.60 -2.76 -18.86
CA GLU A 271 -6.99 -2.74 -19.30
C GLU A 271 -7.97 -2.29 -18.20
N GLY A 272 -7.50 -2.17 -16.95
CA GLY A 272 -8.29 -1.80 -15.78
C GLY A 272 -9.04 -2.96 -15.14
N ASN A 273 -8.65 -4.20 -15.41
CA ASN A 273 -9.21 -5.37 -14.74
C ASN A 273 -8.63 -5.49 -13.32
N PRO A 274 -9.47 -5.77 -12.30
CA PRO A 274 -9.04 -5.80 -10.91
C PRO A 274 -8.46 -7.16 -10.48
N TYR A 275 -7.30 -7.12 -9.82
CA TYR A 275 -6.64 -8.30 -9.26
C TYR A 275 -6.22 -8.09 -7.80
N TRP A 276 -6.15 -9.21 -7.07
CA TRP A 276 -5.44 -9.28 -5.81
C TRP A 276 -4.10 -9.96 -6.02
N ILE A 277 -3.02 -9.27 -5.73
CA ILE A 277 -1.67 -9.82 -5.78
C ILE A 277 -1.32 -10.28 -4.37
N CYS A 278 -1.25 -11.60 -4.20
CA CYS A 278 -1.11 -12.22 -2.88
C CYS A 278 0.28 -12.84 -2.75
N ALA A 279 1.18 -12.18 -2.02
CA ALA A 279 2.55 -12.64 -1.84
C ALA A 279 2.59 -13.99 -1.10
N ARG A 280 3.22 -15.00 -1.72
CA ARG A 280 3.59 -16.26 -1.06
C ARG A 280 4.94 -16.07 -0.39
N VAL A 281 4.95 -16.07 0.93
CA VAL A 281 6.16 -15.91 1.74
C VAL A 281 6.72 -17.25 2.22
N ASP A 282 8.01 -17.28 2.54
CA ASP A 282 8.69 -18.41 3.18
C ASP A 282 9.68 -17.93 4.24
N LYS A 283 10.06 -18.83 5.16
CA LYS A 283 11.14 -18.60 6.13
C LYS A 283 12.44 -19.17 5.58
N THR A 284 13.38 -18.30 5.25
CA THR A 284 14.65 -18.65 4.59
C THR A 284 15.76 -19.00 5.57
N ILE A 285 15.62 -18.65 6.85
CA ILE A 285 16.62 -18.87 7.89
C ILE A 285 16.04 -19.72 9.02
N GLY A 286 16.58 -20.92 9.19
CA GLY A 286 16.09 -21.85 10.20
C GLY A 286 14.65 -22.31 9.91
N LEU A 287 13.83 -22.39 10.95
CA LEU A 287 12.42 -22.77 10.84
C LEU A 287 11.48 -21.57 10.75
N PHE A 288 11.84 -20.44 11.37
CA PHE A 288 10.94 -19.30 11.59
C PHE A 288 11.52 -17.95 11.15
N GLY A 289 12.79 -17.90 10.78
CA GLY A 289 13.53 -16.67 10.49
C GLY A 289 13.61 -16.32 9.01
N GLY A 290 13.97 -15.06 8.72
CA GLY A 290 14.23 -14.54 7.38
C GLY A 290 13.04 -14.68 6.44
N THR A 291 11.94 -13.98 6.75
CA THR A 291 10.78 -13.91 5.85
C THR A 291 11.22 -13.36 4.49
N ASP A 292 10.83 -14.02 3.40
CA ASP A 292 11.04 -13.50 2.04
C ASP A 292 9.96 -14.03 1.08
N VAL A 293 9.76 -13.33 -0.03
CA VAL A 293 8.75 -13.71 -1.04
C VAL A 293 9.30 -14.79 -1.96
N LYS A 294 8.57 -15.90 -2.11
CA LYS A 294 8.88 -17.03 -3.02
C LYS A 294 8.09 -16.97 -4.32
N GLY A 295 7.05 -16.16 -4.39
CA GLY A 295 6.21 -15.95 -5.56
C GLY A 295 4.92 -15.27 -5.17
N ILE A 296 4.00 -15.16 -6.12
CA ILE A 296 2.69 -14.54 -5.92
C ILE A 296 1.59 -15.48 -6.37
N VAL A 297 0.42 -15.32 -5.76
CA VAL A 297 -0.83 -15.83 -6.33
C VAL A 297 -1.62 -14.62 -6.82
N ILE A 298 -1.78 -14.53 -8.13
CA ILE A 298 -2.62 -13.53 -8.79
C ILE A 298 -4.04 -14.05 -8.74
N VAL A 299 -4.97 -13.29 -8.15
CA VAL A 299 -6.39 -13.64 -8.07
C VAL A 299 -7.20 -12.63 -8.85
N ASN A 300 -7.90 -13.06 -9.89
CA ASN A 300 -8.88 -12.22 -10.55
C ASN A 300 -10.02 -11.91 -9.56
N ALA A 301 -10.26 -10.62 -9.28
CA ALA A 301 -11.17 -10.22 -8.22
C ALA A 301 -12.65 -10.48 -8.56
N ILE A 302 -12.98 -10.65 -9.85
CA ILE A 302 -14.33 -10.88 -10.35
C ILE A 302 -14.70 -12.37 -10.23
N ASP A 303 -13.89 -13.26 -10.81
CA ASP A 303 -14.23 -14.70 -10.91
C ASP A 303 -13.47 -15.61 -9.93
N GLY A 304 -12.45 -15.07 -9.25
CA GLY A 304 -11.66 -15.79 -8.26
C GLY A 304 -10.71 -16.83 -8.86
N LYS A 305 -10.48 -16.83 -10.19
CA LYS A 305 -9.41 -17.64 -10.76
C LYS A 305 -8.08 -17.22 -10.14
N CYS A 306 -7.25 -18.21 -9.84
CA CYS A 306 -5.93 -17.96 -9.27
C CYS A 306 -4.85 -18.58 -10.13
N GLU A 307 -3.80 -17.82 -10.36
CA GLU A 307 -2.56 -18.21 -11.03
C GLU A 307 -1.41 -18.06 -10.03
N TYR A 308 -0.64 -19.12 -9.80
CA TYR A 308 0.57 -19.04 -8.99
C TYR A 308 1.78 -18.81 -9.90
N VAL A 309 2.59 -17.81 -9.57
CA VAL A 309 3.78 -17.43 -10.34
C VAL A 309 4.99 -17.40 -9.40
N PRO A 310 6.08 -18.14 -9.68
CA PRO A 310 7.34 -18.03 -8.93
C PRO A 310 7.94 -16.64 -9.04
N ILE A 311 8.61 -16.19 -7.97
CA ILE A 311 9.08 -14.80 -7.88
C ILE A 311 10.05 -14.41 -9.00
N GLU A 312 10.97 -15.29 -9.40
CA GLU A 312 11.92 -15.03 -10.48
C GLU A 312 11.22 -14.75 -11.83
N THR A 313 10.08 -15.41 -12.08
CA THR A 313 9.27 -15.16 -13.27
C THR A 313 8.58 -13.80 -13.21
N VAL A 314 8.05 -13.41 -12.05
CA VAL A 314 7.44 -12.08 -11.84
C VAL A 314 8.44 -10.95 -12.12
N LYS A 315 9.72 -11.15 -11.77
CA LYS A 315 10.77 -10.16 -11.98
C LYS A 315 11.21 -10.01 -13.44
N SER A 316 11.20 -11.10 -14.20
CA SER A 316 11.89 -11.18 -15.49
C SER A 316 10.96 -11.24 -16.71
N ASP A 317 9.72 -11.70 -16.55
CA ASP A 317 8.78 -11.84 -17.67
C ASP A 317 7.94 -10.57 -17.83
N ALA A 318 7.97 -9.99 -19.03
CA ALA A 318 7.25 -8.79 -19.40
C ALA A 318 5.73 -8.90 -19.17
N LYS A 319 5.16 -10.12 -19.21
CA LYS A 319 3.74 -10.36 -18.92
C LYS A 319 3.31 -9.83 -17.54
N TYR A 320 4.23 -9.76 -16.58
CA TYR A 320 3.93 -9.38 -15.20
C TYR A 320 4.49 -7.98 -14.84
N GLN A 321 4.86 -7.17 -15.83
CA GLN A 321 5.39 -5.81 -15.57
C GLN A 321 4.37 -4.88 -14.92
N TRP A 322 3.09 -4.99 -15.25
CA TRP A 322 2.02 -4.20 -14.64
C TRP A 322 1.83 -4.43 -13.12
N ILE A 323 2.50 -5.43 -12.53
CA ILE A 323 2.36 -5.78 -11.10
C ILE A 323 3.40 -5.02 -10.28
N ASP A 324 3.01 -3.94 -9.63
CA ASP A 324 3.93 -3.08 -8.90
C ASP A 324 4.31 -3.62 -7.52
N ARG A 325 3.34 -4.17 -6.78
CA ARG A 325 3.48 -4.40 -5.33
C ARG A 325 3.47 -5.86 -4.95
N VAL A 326 4.61 -6.50 -5.17
CA VAL A 326 4.86 -7.89 -4.77
C VAL A 326 5.41 -8.00 -3.35
N TYR A 327 6.34 -7.11 -3.01
CA TYR A 327 6.97 -7.03 -1.71
C TYR A 327 6.29 -5.94 -0.87
N ASP A 328 5.85 -6.31 0.32
CA ASP A 328 5.31 -5.38 1.30
C ASP A 328 6.42 -4.47 1.85
N SER A 329 6.12 -3.18 2.02
CA SER A 329 7.10 -2.19 2.48
C SER A 329 7.66 -2.52 3.86
N ASP A 330 6.84 -3.00 4.79
CA ASP A 330 7.31 -3.34 6.15
C ASP A 330 8.25 -4.54 6.11
N LEU A 331 8.03 -5.47 5.18
CA LEU A 331 8.95 -6.58 4.92
C LEU A 331 10.29 -6.06 4.37
N LEU A 332 10.27 -5.13 3.42
CA LEU A 332 11.48 -4.53 2.85
C LEU A 332 12.28 -3.75 3.90
N VAL A 333 11.59 -2.98 4.75
CA VAL A 333 12.17 -2.29 5.91
C VAL A 333 12.78 -3.30 6.90
N GLU A 334 12.09 -4.38 7.22
CA GLU A 334 12.61 -5.45 8.08
C GLU A 334 13.91 -6.04 7.49
N GLN A 335 13.90 -6.35 6.20
CA GLN A 335 15.04 -6.93 5.49
C GLN A 335 16.23 -5.96 5.40
N TYR A 336 15.99 -4.68 5.11
CA TYR A 336 17.04 -3.67 5.13
C TYR A 336 17.61 -3.48 6.55
N ASN A 337 16.75 -3.45 7.57
CA ASN A 337 17.20 -3.35 8.95
C ASN A 337 18.04 -4.57 9.38
N TYR A 338 17.75 -5.77 8.85
CA TYR A 338 18.63 -6.92 9.01
C TYR A 338 19.97 -6.75 8.32
N TYR A 339 19.97 -6.24 7.08
CA TYR A 339 21.19 -5.86 6.36
C TYR A 339 22.02 -4.88 7.19
N GLY A 340 21.49 -3.69 7.48
CA GLY A 340 22.20 -2.62 8.18
C GLY A 340 22.64 -2.96 9.61
N ARG A 341 21.85 -3.74 10.37
CA ARG A 341 22.21 -4.08 11.76
C ARG A 341 23.29 -5.15 11.86
N TYR A 342 23.26 -6.13 10.96
CA TYR A 342 24.00 -7.38 11.15
C TYR A 342 25.22 -7.55 10.22
N GLN A 343 25.59 -6.56 9.41
CA GLN A 343 26.76 -6.65 8.53
C GLN A 343 28.03 -7.09 9.25
N LYS A 344 28.31 -6.50 10.42
CA LYS A 344 29.46 -6.84 11.29
C LYS A 344 29.12 -7.88 12.38
N GLY A 345 28.01 -8.60 12.22
CA GLY A 345 27.57 -9.66 13.13
C GLY A 345 26.78 -9.21 14.36
N PHE A 346 26.27 -10.19 15.10
CA PHE A 346 25.32 -9.96 16.20
C PHE A 346 25.91 -9.11 17.34
N TRP A 347 27.12 -9.45 17.82
CA TRP A 347 27.71 -8.74 18.96
C TRP A 347 28.03 -7.28 18.65
N ASN A 348 28.41 -6.98 17.41
CA ASN A 348 28.55 -5.60 16.98
C ASN A 348 27.20 -4.86 17.06
N SER A 349 26.10 -5.47 16.60
CA SER A 349 24.76 -4.83 16.61
C SER A 349 24.25 -4.39 17.99
N ILE A 350 24.78 -5.00 19.06
CA ILE A 350 24.34 -4.74 20.44
C ILE A 350 25.38 -3.98 21.25
N LEU A 351 26.66 -4.38 21.18
CA LEU A 351 27.70 -3.87 22.06
C LEU A 351 28.59 -2.82 21.39
N GLY A 352 29.03 -3.09 20.16
CA GLY A 352 29.97 -2.23 19.44
C GLY A 352 29.30 -1.06 18.74
N GLN A 353 28.13 -1.30 18.16
CA GLN A 353 27.31 -0.37 17.38
C GLN A 353 28.09 0.38 16.29
N GLU A 354 29.19 -0.21 15.79
CA GLU A 354 30.02 0.35 14.73
C GLU A 354 29.38 0.06 13.37
N ASP A 355 29.11 1.09 12.57
CA ASP A 355 28.44 0.99 11.25
C ASP A 355 27.14 0.17 11.28
N VAL A 356 26.32 0.41 12.31
CA VAL A 356 25.02 -0.23 12.48
C VAL A 356 23.94 0.75 12.04
N TYR A 357 23.35 0.45 10.89
CA TYR A 357 22.35 1.30 10.26
C TYR A 357 20.94 0.70 10.31
N VAL A 358 19.96 1.58 10.30
CA VAL A 358 18.53 1.26 10.22
C VAL A 358 17.82 2.27 9.32
N THR A 359 16.66 1.91 8.80
CA THR A 359 15.75 2.87 8.17
C THR A 359 15.28 3.92 9.18
N THR A 360 14.79 5.05 8.68
CA THR A 360 14.01 6.00 9.48
C THR A 360 12.60 5.43 9.73
N GLU A 361 11.76 6.18 10.46
CA GLU A 361 10.51 5.67 11.03
C GLU A 361 9.46 5.29 9.99
N ASP A 362 9.43 5.99 8.86
CA ASP A 362 8.39 5.88 7.84
C ASP A 362 9.01 5.82 6.44
N TYR A 363 8.17 5.61 5.43
CA TYR A 363 8.57 5.51 4.03
C TYR A 363 7.53 6.16 3.11
N SER A 364 7.94 6.43 1.88
CA SER A 364 7.06 6.86 0.79
C SER A 364 7.31 6.05 -0.47
N TYR A 365 6.59 6.37 -1.53
CA TYR A 365 6.58 5.64 -2.79
C TYR A 365 6.90 6.55 -3.96
N ILE A 366 7.84 6.10 -4.79
CA ILE A 366 8.22 6.77 -6.03
C ILE A 366 7.86 5.84 -7.18
N ALA A 367 7.07 6.33 -8.13
CA ALA A 367 6.86 5.63 -9.39
C ALA A 367 7.94 6.06 -10.39
N GLN A 368 8.71 5.12 -10.92
CA GLN A 368 9.77 5.38 -11.89
C GLN A 368 9.93 4.15 -12.79
N ASN A 369 10.17 4.36 -14.08
CA ASN A 369 10.43 3.27 -15.04
C ASN A 369 9.36 2.17 -15.03
N ASP A 370 8.08 2.56 -14.93
CA ASP A 370 6.94 1.63 -14.90
C ASP A 370 6.88 0.71 -13.67
N ASP A 371 7.64 1.03 -12.61
CA ASP A 371 7.62 0.31 -11.32
C ASP A 371 7.38 1.28 -10.15
N VAL A 372 6.94 0.75 -9.01
CA VAL A 372 6.89 1.47 -7.73
C VAL A 372 8.03 1.07 -6.79
N TYR A 373 8.80 2.06 -6.37
CA TYR A 373 9.88 1.95 -5.41
C TYR A 373 9.42 2.44 -4.03
N MET A 374 9.77 1.68 -2.99
CA MET A 374 9.73 2.17 -1.61
C MET A 374 10.98 3.00 -1.35
N TYR A 375 10.81 4.18 -0.76
CA TYR A 375 11.87 5.11 -0.40
C TYR A 375 11.83 5.39 1.11
N THR A 376 12.97 5.35 1.79
CA THR A 376 13.14 5.77 3.19
C THR A 376 14.57 6.16 3.50
N GLY A 377 14.76 7.07 4.46
CA GLY A 377 16.05 7.48 4.96
C GLY A 377 16.76 6.38 5.73
N VAL A 378 18.07 6.50 5.86
CA VAL A 378 18.93 5.57 6.58
C VAL A 378 19.75 6.33 7.61
N THR A 379 19.63 5.92 8.87
CA THR A 379 20.39 6.50 9.98
C THR A 379 21.21 5.45 10.74
N SER A 380 22.23 5.92 11.47
CA SER A 380 22.93 5.12 12.47
C SER A 380 22.03 4.93 13.69
N VAL A 381 22.10 3.75 14.32
CA VAL A 381 21.38 3.48 15.58
C VAL A 381 21.74 4.42 16.73
N THR A 382 22.85 5.15 16.62
CA THR A 382 23.35 6.11 17.63
C THR A 382 23.02 7.57 17.32
N ASN A 383 22.48 7.88 16.14
CA ASN A 383 22.24 9.26 15.68
C ASN A 383 20.77 9.45 15.31
N ASP A 384 20.05 10.27 16.07
CA ASP A 384 18.60 10.34 16.03
C ASP A 384 18.04 11.41 15.08
N GLN A 385 18.84 12.42 14.71
CA GLN A 385 18.37 13.61 13.98
C GLN A 385 18.88 13.77 12.54
N SER A 386 19.75 12.88 12.05
CA SER A 386 20.30 13.00 10.69
C SER A 386 20.34 11.66 9.98
N ILE A 387 20.26 11.71 8.66
CA ILE A 387 20.45 10.56 7.80
C ILE A 387 21.88 10.55 7.26
N THR A 388 22.37 9.35 6.99
CA THR A 388 23.62 9.11 6.26
C THR A 388 23.39 9.01 4.75
N GLY A 389 22.15 8.71 4.37
CA GLY A 389 21.69 8.50 3.02
C GLY A 389 20.26 8.00 3.04
N PHE A 390 19.80 7.49 1.92
CA PHE A 390 18.48 6.88 1.79
C PHE A 390 18.57 5.60 0.97
N ILE A 391 17.59 4.74 1.15
CA ILE A 391 17.45 3.50 0.42
C ILE A 391 16.20 3.56 -0.46
N MET A 392 16.36 3.18 -1.73
CA MET A 392 15.26 2.92 -2.64
C MET A 392 15.20 1.42 -2.93
N ILE A 393 14.03 0.82 -2.79
CA ILE A 393 13.82 -0.61 -3.01
C ILE A 393 12.62 -0.82 -3.93
N ASN A 394 12.83 -1.47 -5.07
CA ASN A 394 11.76 -1.80 -6.02
C ASN A 394 10.79 -2.83 -5.41
N GLN A 395 9.49 -2.52 -5.39
CA GLN A 395 8.48 -3.39 -4.75
C GLN A 395 8.07 -4.62 -5.58
N ARG A 396 8.52 -4.73 -6.84
CA ARG A 396 8.36 -5.94 -7.67
C ARG A 396 9.63 -6.79 -7.66
N THR A 397 10.81 -6.18 -7.82
CA THR A 397 12.07 -6.89 -8.04
C THR A 397 12.93 -7.08 -6.78
N LYS A 398 12.69 -6.32 -5.71
CA LYS A 398 13.56 -6.23 -4.52
C LYS A 398 14.97 -5.70 -4.85
N GLU A 399 15.19 -5.06 -5.99
CA GLU A 399 16.43 -4.34 -6.25
C GLU A 399 16.53 -3.15 -5.28
N ALA A 400 17.63 -3.07 -4.53
CA ALA A 400 17.83 -2.09 -3.48
C ALA A 400 19.09 -1.27 -3.74
N VAL A 401 18.94 0.05 -3.76
CA VAL A 401 20.02 1.01 -4.03
C VAL A 401 20.11 2.01 -2.89
N TYR A 402 21.29 2.10 -2.29
CA TYR A 402 21.62 3.08 -1.27
C TYR A 402 22.34 4.26 -1.88
N TYR A 403 21.84 5.45 -1.59
CA TYR A 403 22.42 6.70 -2.05
C TYR A 403 22.97 7.47 -0.84
N SER A 404 24.27 7.75 -0.87
CA SER A 404 24.92 8.49 0.22
C SER A 404 24.61 9.98 0.11
N VAL A 405 23.57 10.40 0.83
CA VAL A 405 23.15 11.79 0.99
C VAL A 405 23.00 12.09 2.47
N ALA A 406 24.05 12.63 3.07
CA ALA A 406 24.01 13.04 4.46
C ALA A 406 23.20 14.35 4.62
N GLY A 407 22.34 14.39 5.63
CA GLY A 407 21.55 15.57 5.92
C GLY A 407 20.43 15.34 6.93
N ALA A 408 19.39 16.15 6.83
CA ALA A 408 18.24 16.10 7.72
C ALA A 408 17.45 14.80 7.55
N LYS A 409 17.03 14.25 8.69
CA LYS A 409 16.04 13.19 8.73
C LYS A 409 14.69 13.70 8.26
N GLU A 410 13.86 12.81 7.71
CA GLU A 410 12.54 13.16 7.20
C GLU A 410 11.65 13.84 8.25
N GLN A 411 11.59 13.29 9.47
CA GLN A 411 10.84 13.89 10.57
C GLN A 411 11.37 15.28 10.96
N SER A 412 12.69 15.50 10.90
CA SER A 412 13.29 16.81 11.15
C SER A 412 12.93 17.82 10.04
N ALA A 413 12.80 17.36 8.80
CA ALA A 413 12.31 18.18 7.69
C ALA A 413 10.83 18.52 7.86
N GLN A 414 9.97 17.55 8.23
CA GLN A 414 8.55 17.80 8.54
C GLN A 414 8.40 18.84 9.65
N ALA A 415 9.09 18.64 10.78
CA ALA A 415 9.06 19.59 11.89
C ALA A 415 9.58 20.98 11.49
N SER A 416 10.53 21.06 10.55
CA SER A 416 11.04 22.33 10.03
C SER A 416 10.03 23.04 9.13
N ALA A 417 9.25 22.30 8.33
CA ALA A 417 8.16 22.85 7.52
C ALA A 417 7.00 23.33 8.40
N GLU A 418 6.56 22.47 9.34
CA GLU A 418 5.49 22.77 10.30
C GLU A 418 5.85 23.90 11.26
N GLY A 419 7.15 24.09 11.52
CA GLY A 419 7.67 25.15 12.37
C GLY A 419 7.76 26.53 11.71
N LEU A 420 7.47 26.67 10.41
CA LEU A 420 7.37 27.98 9.74
C LEU A 420 6.17 28.75 10.31
N ASP A 421 6.34 30.04 10.61
CA ASP A 421 5.37 30.82 11.39
C ASP A 421 3.94 30.77 10.81
N GLU A 422 3.81 30.88 9.48
CA GLU A 422 2.51 30.84 8.79
C GLU A 422 1.87 29.45 8.80
N ILE A 423 2.67 28.40 8.68
CA ILE A 423 2.23 27.00 8.68
C ILE A 423 1.80 26.61 10.10
N LYS A 424 2.60 26.99 11.09
CA LYS A 424 2.32 26.81 12.51
C LYS A 424 1.07 27.57 12.95
N ALA A 425 0.91 28.81 12.51
CA ALA A 425 -0.28 29.62 12.82
C ALA A 425 -1.55 29.04 12.18
N ALA A 426 -1.43 28.43 11.00
CA ALA A 426 -2.53 27.75 10.33
C ALA A 426 -2.81 26.34 10.88
N GLY A 427 -1.88 25.77 11.66
CA GLY A 427 -2.01 24.43 12.21
C GLY A 427 -1.86 23.31 11.16
N TYR A 428 -1.20 23.59 10.04
CA TYR A 428 -1.01 22.59 8.99
C TYR A 428 0.03 21.54 9.39
N THR A 429 -0.16 20.32 8.89
CA THR A 429 0.75 19.19 9.07
C THR A 429 1.41 18.84 7.74
N ALA A 430 2.63 18.30 7.79
CA ALA A 430 3.37 17.92 6.58
C ALA A 430 3.19 16.44 6.24
N THR A 431 3.02 16.12 4.96
CA THR A 431 3.14 14.74 4.47
C THR A 431 4.54 14.19 4.70
N PHE A 432 4.73 12.88 4.61
CA PHE A 432 6.08 12.31 4.62
C PHE A 432 6.90 12.94 3.46
N PRO A 433 8.16 13.36 3.71
CA PRO A 433 8.99 14.00 2.70
C PRO A 433 9.29 13.10 1.51
N LEU A 434 9.05 13.61 0.31
CA LEU A 434 9.49 13.01 -0.94
C LEU A 434 10.84 13.61 -1.34
N LEU A 435 11.84 12.78 -1.59
CA LEU A 435 13.13 13.25 -2.04
C LEU A 435 13.13 13.51 -3.55
N LEU A 436 13.55 14.73 -3.92
CA LEU A 436 13.67 15.19 -5.29
C LEU A 436 15.12 15.55 -5.61
N ASN A 437 15.51 15.36 -6.87
CA ASN A 437 16.77 15.84 -7.42
C ASN A 437 16.53 17.18 -8.15
N ILE A 438 16.78 18.31 -7.49
CA ILE A 438 16.68 19.64 -8.11
C ILE A 438 18.06 20.02 -8.66
N ASP A 439 18.35 19.59 -9.89
CA ASP A 439 19.62 19.82 -10.59
C ASP A 439 20.88 19.44 -9.77
N GLY A 440 20.88 18.23 -9.21
CA GLY A 440 21.95 17.69 -8.37
C GLY A 440 21.80 18.02 -6.88
N GLU A 441 20.87 18.91 -6.51
CA GLU A 441 20.56 19.21 -5.11
C GLU A 441 19.47 18.29 -4.55
N PRO A 442 19.77 17.49 -3.51
CA PRO A 442 18.76 16.71 -2.83
C PRO A 442 17.82 17.61 -2.03
N THR A 443 16.54 17.54 -2.34
CA THR A 443 15.51 18.42 -1.78
C THR A 443 14.31 17.59 -1.33
N TYR A 444 13.85 17.83 -0.10
CA TYR A 444 12.59 17.30 0.37
C TYR A 444 11.43 18.16 -0.09
N PHE A 445 10.47 17.54 -0.76
CA PHE A 445 9.15 18.06 -1.04
C PHE A 445 8.12 17.49 -0.07
N MET A 446 7.23 18.35 0.42
CA MET A 446 6.10 17.96 1.26
C MET A 446 4.87 18.75 0.84
N ALA A 447 3.71 18.09 0.81
CA ALA A 447 2.45 18.78 0.85
C ALA A 447 2.11 19.15 2.31
N LEU A 448 1.55 20.34 2.50
CA LEU A 448 1.11 20.85 3.78
C LEU A 448 -0.41 20.84 3.80
N LYS A 449 -0.99 20.14 4.77
CA LYS A 449 -2.41 19.84 4.83
C LYS A 449 -3.06 20.32 6.11
N ASP A 450 -4.27 20.84 5.95
CA ASP A 450 -5.20 21.15 7.03
C ASP A 450 -5.92 19.86 7.44
N VAL A 451 -5.81 19.49 8.72
CA VAL A 451 -6.51 18.35 9.32
C VAL A 451 -7.70 18.90 10.10
N ARG A 452 -8.89 18.72 9.55
CA ARG A 452 -10.13 19.26 10.11
C ARG A 452 -10.67 18.39 11.25
N ASP A 453 -11.57 18.98 12.05
CA ASP A 453 -12.21 18.33 13.20
C ASP A 453 -12.98 17.05 12.83
N ASP A 454 -13.46 16.94 11.59
CA ASP A 454 -14.15 15.76 11.06
C ASP A 454 -13.19 14.67 10.55
N GLY A 455 -11.89 14.88 10.67
CA GLY A 455 -10.83 13.99 10.21
C GLY A 455 -10.46 14.15 8.73
N SER A 456 -11.12 15.06 7.99
CA SER A 456 -10.76 15.33 6.60
C SER A 456 -9.42 16.06 6.51
N GLN A 457 -8.64 15.71 5.49
CA GLN A 457 -7.31 16.23 5.25
C GLN A 457 -7.26 16.86 3.86
N ILE A 458 -6.89 18.15 3.80
CA ILE A 458 -6.94 18.94 2.56
C ILE A 458 -5.61 19.64 2.38
N ILE A 459 -4.98 19.46 1.22
CA ILE A 459 -3.74 20.15 0.86
C ILE A 459 -4.01 21.65 0.72
N GLN A 460 -3.14 22.47 1.31
CA GLN A 460 -3.26 23.94 1.34
C GLN A 460 -2.05 24.64 0.74
N SER A 461 -0.88 24.01 0.84
CA SER A 461 0.38 24.58 0.37
C SER A 461 1.45 23.49 0.25
N TYR A 462 2.63 23.87 -0.20
CA TYR A 462 3.77 22.98 -0.41
C TYR A 462 5.02 23.54 0.25
N ALA A 463 5.91 22.66 0.68
CA ALA A 463 7.21 23.01 1.23
C ALA A 463 8.35 22.35 0.45
N LEU A 464 9.44 23.09 0.28
CA LEU A 464 10.71 22.59 -0.22
C LEU A 464 11.80 22.88 0.80
N ILE A 465 12.53 21.84 1.21
CA ILE A 465 13.61 21.91 2.19
C ILE A 465 14.85 21.22 1.64
N ASN A 466 15.98 21.92 1.60
CA ASN A 466 17.24 21.28 1.19
C ASN A 466 17.67 20.25 2.23
N VAL A 467 18.03 19.04 1.80
CA VAL A 467 18.40 17.94 2.71
C VAL A 467 19.66 18.29 3.52
N LYS A 468 20.66 18.89 2.88
CA LYS A 468 21.95 19.23 3.50
C LYS A 468 21.87 20.49 4.36
N GLN A 469 21.08 21.48 3.93
CA GLN A 469 20.98 22.82 4.53
C GLN A 469 19.57 23.12 5.08
N TYR A 470 18.90 22.12 5.68
CA TYR A 470 17.48 22.17 6.04
C TYR A 470 17.06 23.32 6.98
N THR A 471 17.99 23.85 7.78
CA THR A 471 17.73 25.00 8.66
C THR A 471 17.82 26.34 7.95
N LYS A 472 18.57 26.43 6.84
CA LYS A 472 18.83 27.66 6.08
C LYS A 472 17.96 27.76 4.83
N ILE A 473 17.86 26.67 4.07
CA ILE A 473 17.19 26.63 2.78
C ILE A 473 15.90 25.84 2.95
N LYS A 474 14.86 26.56 3.37
CA LYS A 474 13.50 26.06 3.56
C LYS A 474 12.50 27.12 3.12
N VAL A 475 11.53 26.73 2.31
CA VAL A 475 10.50 27.63 1.79
C VAL A 475 9.14 26.95 1.81
N TYR A 476 8.09 27.77 1.72
CA TYR A 476 6.75 27.32 1.41
C TYR A 476 6.13 28.19 0.32
N GLY A 477 5.19 27.62 -0.42
CA GLY A 477 4.38 28.31 -1.43
C GLY A 477 2.98 27.73 -1.47
N LYS A 478 1.98 28.54 -1.82
CA LYS A 478 0.60 28.07 -1.94
C LYS A 478 0.40 27.19 -3.17
N THR A 479 1.14 27.49 -4.24
CA THR A 479 1.19 26.68 -5.47
C THR A 479 2.57 26.04 -5.63
N LEU A 480 2.65 24.99 -6.46
CA LEU A 480 3.93 24.36 -6.79
C LEU A 480 4.93 25.35 -7.40
N ALA A 481 4.48 26.14 -8.37
CA ALA A 481 5.30 27.12 -9.08
C ALA A 481 5.84 28.20 -8.14
N GLU A 482 5.00 28.72 -7.24
CA GLU A 482 5.42 29.69 -6.21
C GLU A 482 6.47 29.08 -5.28
N CYS A 483 6.24 27.84 -4.83
CA CYS A 483 7.15 27.15 -3.92
C CYS A 483 8.52 26.92 -4.57
N LEU A 484 8.53 26.42 -5.81
CA LEU A 484 9.77 26.20 -6.56
C LEU A 484 10.52 27.50 -6.85
N ALA A 485 9.81 28.57 -7.27
CA ALA A 485 10.44 29.87 -7.53
C ALA A 485 11.16 30.40 -6.28
N LYS A 486 10.48 30.40 -5.11
CA LYS A 486 11.10 30.78 -3.83
C LYS A 486 12.29 29.91 -3.46
N TYR A 487 12.21 28.61 -3.75
CA TYR A 487 13.28 27.66 -3.45
C TYR A 487 14.52 27.93 -4.31
N VAL A 488 14.34 28.12 -5.62
CA VAL A 488 15.42 28.47 -6.56
C VAL A 488 16.08 29.78 -6.15
N ASP A 489 15.32 30.79 -5.72
CA ASP A 489 15.86 32.05 -5.22
C ASP A 489 16.68 31.87 -3.93
N GLN A 490 16.21 31.04 -2.99
CA GLN A 490 16.96 30.69 -1.78
C GLN A 490 18.23 29.90 -2.08
N LEU A 491 18.21 28.97 -3.03
CA LEU A 491 19.41 28.26 -3.48
C LEU A 491 20.44 29.26 -4.04
N LYS A 492 20.02 30.15 -4.95
CA LYS A 492 20.88 31.20 -5.53
C LYS A 492 21.45 32.13 -4.47
N ALA A 493 20.65 32.56 -3.50
CA ALA A 493 21.09 33.39 -2.39
C ALA A 493 22.15 32.71 -1.51
N ASN A 494 22.17 31.38 -1.48
CA ASN A 494 23.17 30.57 -0.77
C ASN A 494 24.30 30.07 -1.69
N GLY A 495 24.43 30.63 -2.90
CA GLY A 495 25.52 30.34 -3.83
C GLY A 495 25.36 29.04 -4.64
N ILE A 496 24.15 28.49 -4.68
CA ILE A 496 23.83 27.26 -5.43
C ILE A 496 23.01 27.68 -6.66
N ASN A 497 23.55 27.43 -7.85
CA ASN A 497 22.83 27.69 -9.10
C ASN A 497 22.22 26.39 -9.60
N VAL A 498 20.94 26.44 -9.95
CA VAL A 498 20.17 25.31 -10.51
C VAL A 498 19.49 25.75 -11.79
N ASP A 499 19.41 24.84 -12.76
CA ASP A 499 18.76 25.03 -14.04
C ASP A 499 17.35 24.43 -14.06
N ILE A 500 16.38 25.16 -13.49
CA ILE A 500 14.96 24.83 -13.54
C ILE A 500 14.11 26.11 -13.65
N ASP A 501 13.21 26.15 -14.63
CA ASP A 501 12.32 27.30 -14.86
C ASP A 501 10.99 27.12 -14.14
N ALA A 502 10.86 27.75 -12.99
CA ALA A 502 9.63 27.71 -12.19
C ALA A 502 8.40 28.29 -12.90
N ASN A 503 8.57 29.12 -13.95
CA ASN A 503 7.44 29.69 -14.69
C ASN A 503 6.77 28.68 -15.63
N GLN A 504 7.44 27.56 -15.92
CA GLN A 504 6.90 26.48 -16.75
C GLN A 504 6.20 25.40 -15.90
N VAL A 505 6.31 25.49 -14.58
CA VAL A 505 5.57 24.60 -13.67
C VAL A 505 4.10 25.01 -13.68
N VAL A 506 3.25 24.08 -14.03
CA VAL A 506 1.79 24.23 -13.99
C VAL A 506 1.27 23.49 -12.75
N ASP A 507 0.36 24.09 -12.00
CA ASP A 507 -0.40 23.33 -11.01
C ASP A 507 -1.48 22.53 -11.75
N PRO A 508 -1.52 21.19 -11.67
CA PRO A 508 -2.55 20.41 -12.35
C PRO A 508 -3.98 20.82 -11.97
N ALA A 509 -4.20 21.43 -10.80
CA ALA A 509 -5.49 21.99 -10.40
C ALA A 509 -5.92 23.21 -11.24
N ASP A 510 -4.97 23.91 -11.85
CA ASP A 510 -5.20 25.04 -12.77
C ASP A 510 -5.30 24.58 -14.24
N ASN A 511 -5.22 23.27 -14.49
CA ASN A 511 -5.37 22.69 -15.81
C ASN A 511 -6.82 22.20 -16.03
N PRO A 512 -7.64 22.86 -16.86
CA PRO A 512 -9.03 22.47 -17.11
C PRO A 512 -9.19 21.08 -17.77
N ASP A 513 -8.10 20.50 -18.27
CA ASP A 513 -8.09 19.15 -18.87
C ASP A 513 -7.84 18.02 -17.85
N ALA A 514 -7.59 18.34 -16.57
CA ALA A 514 -7.38 17.33 -15.52
C ALA A 514 -8.68 16.63 -15.06
N GLN A 515 -9.87 17.02 -15.52
CA GLN A 515 -11.08 16.25 -15.20
C GLN A 515 -11.17 15.01 -16.10
N GLY A 516 -10.64 13.90 -15.59
CA GLY A 516 -10.76 12.56 -16.15
C GLY A 516 -12.19 12.24 -16.59
N GLY A 517 -12.39 12.30 -17.90
CA GLY A 517 -13.62 11.95 -18.58
C GLY A 517 -13.43 12.17 -20.07
N SER A 518 -12.90 11.15 -20.76
CA SER A 518 -12.88 11.00 -22.23
C SER A 518 -12.54 12.28 -23.01
N GLU A 519 -11.30 12.39 -23.51
CA GLU A 519 -10.85 13.42 -24.44
C GLU A 519 -11.99 13.98 -25.31
N PRO A 520 -12.48 15.20 -25.06
CA PRO A 520 -13.21 15.90 -26.09
C PRO A 520 -12.17 16.26 -27.14
N LYS A 521 -12.22 15.62 -28.31
CA LYS A 521 -11.38 16.02 -29.45
C LYS A 521 -11.54 17.52 -29.65
N VAL A 522 -10.49 18.28 -29.36
CA VAL A 522 -10.44 19.72 -29.63
C VAL A 522 -10.55 19.89 -31.14
N GLN A 523 -11.61 20.54 -31.59
CA GLN A 523 -11.83 20.85 -33.00
C GLN A 523 -11.52 22.32 -33.23
N THR A 524 -10.99 22.61 -34.42
CA THR A 524 -10.76 23.98 -34.89
C THR A 524 -11.65 24.23 -36.10
N VAL A 525 -12.38 25.34 -36.08
CA VAL A 525 -13.16 25.81 -37.23
C VAL A 525 -12.70 27.20 -37.62
N ASN A 526 -12.48 27.39 -38.92
CA ASN A 526 -12.16 28.68 -39.51
C ASN A 526 -13.34 29.13 -40.36
N GLY A 527 -13.79 30.36 -40.19
CA GLY A 527 -14.90 30.87 -40.98
C GLY A 527 -15.14 32.35 -40.80
N LYS A 528 -15.96 32.89 -41.70
CA LYS A 528 -16.49 34.25 -41.57
C LYS A 528 -17.67 34.29 -40.62
N ILE A 529 -17.75 35.34 -39.83
CA ILE A 529 -18.83 35.52 -38.88
C ILE A 529 -20.12 35.95 -39.60
N ALA A 530 -21.15 35.12 -39.50
CA ALA A 530 -22.49 35.36 -40.03
C ALA A 530 -23.41 36.07 -39.03
N ASP A 531 -23.27 35.84 -37.72
CA ASP A 531 -24.03 36.52 -36.66
C ASP A 531 -23.21 36.60 -35.36
N ILE A 532 -23.37 37.69 -34.58
CA ILE A 532 -22.76 37.87 -33.25
C ILE A 532 -23.85 38.35 -32.29
N ARG A 533 -23.95 37.70 -31.13
CA ARG A 533 -24.85 38.10 -30.05
C ARG A 533 -24.10 38.19 -28.74
N THR A 534 -24.63 38.94 -27.79
CA THR A 534 -24.07 39.06 -26.44
C THR A 534 -25.14 38.87 -25.38
N GLN A 535 -24.74 38.33 -24.23
CA GLN A 535 -25.59 38.23 -23.05
C GLN A 535 -24.73 38.33 -21.79
N VAL A 536 -25.21 39.04 -20.78
CA VAL A 536 -24.58 39.03 -19.45
C VAL A 536 -25.19 37.90 -18.63
N ILE A 537 -24.34 37.02 -18.10
CA ILE A 537 -24.71 35.90 -17.23
C ILE A 537 -23.84 35.98 -15.98
N SER A 538 -24.46 36.13 -14.80
CA SER A 538 -23.75 36.20 -13.51
C SER A 538 -22.65 37.27 -13.44
N GLY A 539 -22.82 38.40 -14.12
CA GLY A 539 -21.86 39.51 -14.14
C GLY A 539 -20.77 39.40 -15.21
N GLU A 540 -20.65 38.26 -15.88
CA GLU A 540 -19.71 38.01 -16.98
C GLU A 540 -20.41 38.22 -18.34
N THR A 541 -19.75 38.89 -19.29
CA THR A 541 -20.29 39.05 -20.65
C THR A 541 -19.88 37.88 -21.53
N TYR A 542 -20.87 37.20 -22.12
CA TYR A 542 -20.67 36.12 -23.07
C TYR A 542 -20.97 36.60 -24.50
N TYR A 543 -20.11 36.19 -25.44
CA TYR A 543 -20.26 36.39 -26.86
C TYR A 543 -20.65 35.08 -27.54
N TYR A 544 -21.65 35.12 -28.40
CA TYR A 544 -22.15 34.00 -29.18
C TYR A 544 -21.92 34.27 -30.67
N ILE A 545 -21.11 33.46 -31.32
CA ILE A 545 -20.60 33.68 -32.68
C ILE A 545 -21.11 32.56 -33.59
N LYS A 546 -21.81 32.91 -34.67
CA LYS A 546 -22.24 31.97 -35.71
C LYS A 546 -21.42 32.18 -36.97
N LEU A 547 -20.87 31.12 -37.56
CA LEU A 547 -20.10 31.18 -38.80
C LEU A 547 -20.98 30.97 -40.04
N GLU A 548 -20.55 31.49 -41.20
CA GLU A 548 -21.21 31.24 -42.49
C GLU A 548 -21.23 29.74 -42.83
N GLY A 549 -22.41 29.22 -43.19
CA GLY A 549 -22.60 27.80 -43.53
C GLY A 549 -22.70 26.85 -42.33
N GLY A 550 -22.57 27.34 -41.10
CA GLY A 550 -22.78 26.56 -39.87
C GLY A 550 -24.13 26.85 -39.22
N ASP A 551 -24.68 25.88 -38.48
CA ASP A 551 -25.97 26.03 -37.78
C ASP A 551 -25.84 26.30 -36.27
N VAL A 552 -24.65 26.14 -35.71
CA VAL A 552 -24.36 26.30 -34.28
C VAL A 552 -23.82 27.68 -33.93
N TYR A 553 -24.03 28.12 -32.69
CA TYR A 553 -23.34 29.28 -32.10
C TYR A 553 -22.18 28.82 -31.21
N TYR A 554 -21.04 29.46 -31.34
CA TYR A 554 -19.90 29.26 -30.44
C TYR A 554 -19.94 30.31 -29.33
N SER A 555 -19.93 29.89 -28.06
CA SER A 555 -19.99 30.81 -26.92
C SER A 555 -18.64 30.97 -26.23
N ILE A 556 -18.20 32.21 -26.00
CA ILE A 556 -16.97 32.51 -25.25
C ILE A 556 -17.19 33.69 -24.28
N ALA A 557 -16.62 33.59 -23.08
CA ALA A 557 -16.64 34.67 -22.09
C ALA A 557 -15.62 35.76 -22.45
N ALA A 558 -15.93 37.02 -22.16
CA ALA A 558 -15.03 38.16 -22.39
C ALA A 558 -13.70 38.00 -21.64
N SER A 559 -13.73 37.44 -20.43
CA SER A 559 -12.52 37.11 -19.64
C SER A 559 -11.62 36.05 -20.29
N LYS A 560 -12.17 35.17 -21.13
CA LYS A 560 -11.41 34.12 -21.84
C LYS A 560 -10.82 34.59 -23.17
N SER A 561 -11.48 35.51 -23.88
CA SER A 561 -10.93 36.11 -25.09
C SER A 561 -11.41 37.55 -25.24
N THR A 562 -10.51 38.49 -24.97
CA THR A 562 -10.75 39.93 -25.19
C THR A 562 -10.95 40.26 -26.67
N THR A 563 -10.47 39.41 -27.58
CA THR A 563 -10.70 39.51 -29.03
C THR A 563 -12.20 39.52 -29.36
N ALA A 564 -13.03 38.80 -28.60
CA ALA A 564 -14.47 38.74 -28.82
C ALA A 564 -15.14 40.12 -28.79
N VAL A 565 -14.59 41.06 -28.00
CA VAL A 565 -15.13 42.42 -27.80
C VAL A 565 -15.02 43.28 -29.07
N ILE A 566 -14.06 42.98 -29.94
CA ILE A 566 -13.71 43.80 -31.11
C ILE A 566 -14.09 43.15 -32.45
N LEU A 567 -14.88 42.07 -32.42
CA LEU A 567 -15.34 41.38 -33.62
C LEU A 567 -16.58 42.02 -34.23
N ASN A 568 -16.63 41.99 -35.56
CA ASN A 568 -17.78 42.42 -36.35
C ASN A 568 -18.22 41.29 -37.30
N ARG A 569 -19.47 41.39 -37.78
CA ARG A 569 -19.96 40.54 -38.87
C ARG A 569 -19.00 40.64 -40.07
N ASN A 570 -18.77 39.52 -40.75
CA ASN A 570 -17.80 39.33 -41.85
C ASN A 570 -16.32 39.28 -41.46
N ASP A 571 -15.95 39.45 -40.19
CA ASP A 571 -14.59 39.14 -39.74
C ASP A 571 -14.34 37.64 -39.91
N THR A 572 -13.10 37.27 -40.24
CA THR A 572 -12.67 35.87 -40.29
C THR A 572 -12.06 35.50 -38.95
N VAL A 573 -12.53 34.40 -38.37
CA VAL A 573 -12.09 33.93 -37.06
C VAL A 573 -11.75 32.46 -37.09
N THR A 574 -10.82 32.11 -36.21
CA THR A 574 -10.45 30.75 -35.85
C THR A 574 -11.01 30.47 -34.47
N ILE A 575 -11.84 29.44 -34.34
CA ILE A 575 -12.48 29.05 -33.08
C ILE A 575 -12.01 27.65 -32.71
N ARG A 576 -11.43 27.50 -31.51
CA ARG A 576 -11.17 26.19 -30.92
C ARG A 576 -12.27 25.85 -29.93
N PHE A 577 -12.78 24.64 -30.01
CA PHE A 577 -13.89 24.19 -29.17
C PHE A 577 -13.85 22.67 -28.97
N ASN A 578 -14.49 22.21 -27.93
CA ASN A 578 -14.64 20.79 -27.65
C ASN A 578 -15.89 20.25 -28.36
N ALA A 579 -15.78 19.10 -29.04
CA ALA A 579 -16.91 18.48 -29.72
C ALA A 579 -18.08 18.26 -28.74
N GLY A 580 -19.28 18.75 -29.08
CA GLY A 580 -20.47 18.63 -28.26
C GLY A 580 -21.74 18.73 -29.10
N GLU A 581 -22.84 18.15 -28.60
CA GLU A 581 -24.15 18.22 -29.23
C GLU A 581 -24.96 19.39 -28.66
N GLY A 582 -25.47 20.28 -29.52
CA GLY A 582 -26.30 21.41 -29.09
C GLY A 582 -26.31 22.58 -30.07
N ALA A 583 -27.26 23.51 -29.90
CA ALA A 583 -27.33 24.74 -30.69
C ALA A 583 -26.28 25.79 -30.29
N ILE A 584 -25.69 25.64 -29.09
CA ILE A 584 -24.65 26.51 -28.54
C ILE A 584 -23.50 25.62 -28.05
N VAL A 585 -22.30 25.87 -28.55
CA VAL A 585 -21.08 25.09 -28.27
C VAL A 585 -20.05 26.00 -27.58
N PRO A 586 -19.58 25.67 -26.36
CA PRO A 586 -18.56 26.46 -25.69
C PRO A 586 -17.22 26.43 -26.43
N ALA A 587 -16.68 27.61 -26.75
CA ALA A 587 -15.35 27.75 -27.31
C ALA A 587 -14.30 27.92 -26.21
N SER A 588 -13.14 27.28 -26.39
CA SER A 588 -11.97 27.41 -25.53
C SER A 588 -11.11 28.60 -25.93
N GLU A 589 -10.96 28.83 -27.25
CA GLU A 589 -10.17 29.94 -27.79
C GLU A 589 -10.82 30.57 -29.02
N LEU A 590 -10.51 31.85 -29.23
CA LEU A 590 -11.01 32.65 -30.34
C LEU A 590 -9.93 33.64 -30.79
N GLU A 591 -9.55 33.52 -32.06
CA GLU A 591 -8.59 34.40 -32.71
C GLU A 591 -9.21 35.06 -33.95
N LYS A 592 -8.93 36.35 -34.15
CA LYS A 592 -9.24 37.05 -35.39
C LYS A 592 -8.13 36.80 -36.40
N ALA A 593 -8.47 36.23 -37.56
CA ALA A 593 -7.52 36.11 -38.65
C ALA A 593 -7.15 37.51 -39.18
N LYS A 594 -5.86 37.73 -39.46
CA LYS A 594 -5.34 39.00 -39.97
C LYS A 594 -5.82 39.32 -41.38
#